data_AF-A0A958N3V7-F1
#
_entry.id   AF-A0A958N3V7-F1
#
_cell.length_a   1.000
_cell.length_b   1.000
_cell.length_c   1.000
_cell.angle_alpha   90.00
_cell.angle_beta   90.00
_cell.angle_gamma   90.00
#
_symmetry.space_group_name_H-M   'P 1'
#
loop_
_entity.id
_entity.type
_entity.pdbx_description
1 polymer ?
#
loop_
_entity_poly.entity_id
_entity_poly.type
_entity_poly.pdbx_seq_one_letter_code
_entity_poly.pdbx_strand_id
1 'polypeptide(L)'
;MKFDEFKLQRGKIQIAPVLDRLMEMVNRRYGCELSYRVLDELADEDKKILCGLDPKGPALRQGSRALFPIAVKGDVMGMAEVSKSEQIHDRSLRAMQEVISMVIESLHLTANNLEIVQFLEKQLEQKPKSDSKVVSLVHYKTEQGIKTHYTWNKSFSGKTTFNVPCLIEAKNSLDIHKMSLEVHEHSRRYAFLFFNQLDKKVRLNPIEWHALGNISLFIPDISSIKDEELFSLTSFLKSSRTKESPQIIAGSLLPIKDIYKNQLIPKEVINLLSVAFLRLENSFEFYKNQGLIKFFFDSLHNNTSLV
;
A
#
# COMPACT_ATOMS: atom_id res chain seq x y z
N MET A 1 -23.53 -11.25 -25.61
CA MET A 1 -22.64 -12.13 -24.83
C MET A 1 -22.81 -11.74 -23.37
N LYS A 2 -23.39 -12.60 -22.53
CA LYS A 2 -23.51 -12.33 -21.09
C LYS A 2 -22.15 -12.65 -20.47
N PHE A 3 -21.55 -11.66 -19.82
CA PHE A 3 -20.27 -11.85 -19.14
C PHE A 3 -20.56 -12.46 -17.78
N ASP A 4 -20.04 -13.66 -17.54
CA ASP A 4 -20.05 -14.25 -16.21
C ASP A 4 -19.11 -13.42 -15.31
N GLU A 5 -19.67 -12.85 -14.24
CA GLU A 5 -18.93 -12.21 -13.16
C GLU A 5 -18.03 -13.28 -12.48
N PHE A 6 -16.74 -13.27 -12.82
CA PHE A 6 -15.80 -14.23 -12.24
C PHE A 6 -15.27 -13.75 -10.89
N LYS A 7 -15.45 -14.61 -9.87
CA LYS A 7 -14.74 -14.58 -8.59
C LYS A 7 -13.33 -15.16 -8.80
N LEU A 8 -12.30 -14.33 -8.69
CA LEU A 8 -10.92 -14.81 -8.64
C LEU A 8 -10.74 -15.76 -7.44
N GLN A 9 -10.49 -17.05 -7.71
CA GLN A 9 -10.01 -18.01 -6.72
C GLN A 9 -8.56 -18.41 -7.04
N ARG A 10 -7.62 -17.49 -6.82
CA ARG A 10 -6.24 -17.84 -6.49
C ARG A 10 -5.92 -17.23 -5.12
N GLY A 11 -5.72 -18.12 -4.14
CA GLY A 11 -5.19 -17.84 -2.80
C GLY A 11 -5.63 -16.55 -2.10
N LYS A 12 -6.89 -16.43 -1.64
CA LYS A 12 -7.36 -15.53 -0.55
C LYS A 12 -6.88 -14.06 -0.54
N ILE A 13 -6.32 -13.50 -1.61
CA ILE A 13 -6.03 -12.07 -1.66
C ILE A 13 -7.31 -11.38 -2.08
N GLN A 14 -7.82 -10.49 -1.23
CA GLN A 14 -8.97 -9.67 -1.53
C GLN A 14 -8.55 -8.62 -2.58
N ILE A 15 -8.44 -9.05 -3.85
CA ILE A 15 -8.22 -8.17 -4.99
C ILE A 15 -9.48 -7.32 -5.24
N ALA A 16 -10.65 -7.89 -4.95
CA ALA A 16 -11.94 -7.28 -5.21
C ALA A 16 -12.10 -5.88 -4.57
N PRO A 17 -11.83 -5.63 -3.27
CA PRO A 17 -12.06 -4.30 -2.69
C PRO A 17 -11.20 -3.17 -3.27
N VAL A 18 -9.98 -3.45 -3.72
CA VAL A 18 -9.12 -2.44 -4.37
C VAL A 18 -9.65 -2.17 -5.78
N LEU A 19 -9.99 -3.22 -6.52
CA LEU A 19 -10.53 -3.12 -7.85
C LEU A 19 -11.90 -2.40 -7.86
N ASP A 20 -12.78 -2.71 -6.91
CA ASP A 20 -14.08 -2.06 -6.73
C ASP A 20 -13.92 -0.56 -6.50
N ARG A 21 -12.92 -0.16 -5.69
CA ARG A 21 -12.61 1.26 -5.46
C ARG A 21 -12.04 1.94 -6.69
N LEU A 22 -11.20 1.26 -7.45
CA LEU A 22 -10.69 1.76 -8.73
C LEU A 22 -11.84 1.96 -9.74
N MET A 23 -12.75 0.98 -9.82
CA MET A 23 -13.96 1.05 -10.66
C MET A 23 -14.86 2.21 -10.25
N GLU A 24 -15.12 2.39 -8.94
CA GLU A 24 -15.90 3.50 -8.42
C GLU A 24 -15.24 4.85 -8.74
N MET A 25 -13.91 4.96 -8.58
CA MET A 25 -13.16 6.17 -8.90
C MET A 25 -13.25 6.53 -10.38
N VAL A 26 -13.06 5.56 -11.27
CA VAL A 26 -13.14 5.78 -12.72
C VAL A 26 -14.57 6.20 -13.12
N ASN A 27 -15.58 5.50 -12.61
CA ASN A 27 -16.98 5.85 -12.87
C ASN A 27 -17.32 7.26 -12.38
N ARG A 28 -16.94 7.60 -11.15
CA ARG A 28 -17.23 8.92 -10.57
C ARG A 28 -16.53 10.06 -11.30
N ARG A 29 -15.29 9.85 -11.75
CA ARG A 29 -14.46 10.91 -12.35
C ARG A 29 -14.72 11.09 -13.85
N TYR A 30 -15.02 10.00 -14.56
CA TYR A 30 -15.08 9.98 -16.03
C TYR A 30 -16.45 9.55 -16.58
N GLY A 31 -17.38 9.07 -15.75
CA GLY A 31 -18.71 8.64 -16.18
C GLY A 31 -18.72 7.33 -16.97
N CYS A 32 -17.67 6.52 -16.86
CA CYS A 32 -17.51 5.26 -17.59
C CYS A 32 -17.35 4.05 -16.65
N GLU A 33 -17.71 2.87 -17.14
CA GLU A 33 -17.53 1.64 -16.38
C GLU A 33 -16.17 1.04 -16.70
N LEU A 34 -15.43 0.69 -15.66
CA LEU A 34 -14.17 -0.05 -15.74
C LEU A 34 -14.45 -1.52 -15.46
N SER A 35 -13.91 -2.41 -16.28
CA SER A 35 -13.82 -3.84 -16.00
C SER A 35 -12.38 -4.31 -16.15
N TYR A 36 -11.99 -5.34 -15.41
CA TYR A 36 -10.65 -5.92 -15.48
C TYR A 36 -10.74 -7.43 -15.62
N ARG A 37 -10.00 -7.98 -16.58
CA ARG A 37 -9.90 -9.41 -16.84
C ARG A 37 -8.45 -9.85 -16.70
N VAL A 38 -8.22 -10.83 -15.82
CA VAL A 38 -6.93 -11.54 -15.75
C VAL A 38 -6.84 -12.51 -16.92
N LEU A 39 -5.68 -12.58 -17.55
CA LEU A 39 -5.40 -13.48 -18.66
C LEU A 39 -4.59 -14.66 -18.13
N ASP A 40 -5.27 -15.72 -17.67
CA ASP A 40 -4.61 -16.92 -17.13
C ASP A 40 -3.98 -17.78 -18.24
N GLU A 41 -4.66 -17.88 -19.39
CA GLU A 41 -4.16 -18.52 -20.60
C GLU A 41 -4.57 -17.66 -21.79
N LEU A 42 -3.59 -17.24 -22.60
CA LEU A 42 -3.87 -16.44 -23.79
C LEU A 42 -4.60 -17.31 -24.81
N ALA A 43 -5.92 -17.15 -24.91
CA ALA A 43 -6.67 -17.68 -26.04
C ALA A 43 -6.05 -17.13 -27.35
N ASP A 44 -6.09 -17.88 -28.44
CA ASP A 44 -5.46 -17.45 -29.69
C ASP A 44 -6.04 -16.12 -30.24
N GLU A 45 -7.28 -15.79 -29.87
CA GLU A 45 -7.89 -14.48 -30.13
C GLU A 45 -7.24 -13.36 -29.30
N ASP A 46 -6.93 -13.62 -28.02
CA ASP A 46 -6.22 -12.69 -27.14
C ASP A 46 -4.76 -12.51 -27.61
N LYS A 47 -4.10 -13.56 -28.11
CA LYS A 47 -2.73 -13.44 -28.68
C LYS A 47 -2.69 -12.46 -29.85
N LYS A 48 -3.68 -12.45 -30.74
CA LYS A 48 -3.73 -11.51 -31.87
C LYS A 48 -3.90 -10.07 -31.41
N ILE A 49 -4.71 -9.86 -30.37
CA ILE A 49 -4.91 -8.55 -29.75
C ILE A 49 -3.62 -8.09 -29.05
N LEU A 50 -2.93 -9.00 -28.35
CA LEU A 50 -1.73 -8.69 -27.58
C LEU A 50 -0.45 -8.55 -28.40
N CYS A 51 -0.29 -9.30 -29.48
CA CYS A 51 0.86 -9.16 -30.39
C CYS A 51 0.91 -7.77 -31.06
N GLY A 52 -0.21 -7.03 -31.10
CA GLY A 52 -0.27 -5.66 -31.58
C GLY A 52 -0.24 -4.59 -30.48
N LEU A 53 -0.29 -4.98 -29.20
CA LEU A 53 -0.39 -4.06 -28.08
C LEU A 53 0.96 -3.91 -27.39
N ASP A 54 1.63 -2.80 -27.66
CA ASP A 54 2.70 -2.32 -26.78
C ASP A 54 2.08 -2.01 -25.40
N PRO A 55 2.52 -2.63 -24.29
CA PRO A 55 2.03 -2.30 -22.95
C PRO A 55 2.22 -0.82 -22.58
N LYS A 56 3.19 -0.16 -23.19
CA LYS A 56 3.46 1.28 -23.07
C LYS A 56 2.80 2.10 -24.19
N GLY A 57 2.14 1.42 -25.12
CA GLY A 57 1.43 2.02 -26.22
C GLY A 57 0.13 2.70 -25.78
N PRO A 58 -0.47 3.50 -26.68
CA PRO A 58 -1.77 4.09 -26.42
C PRO A 58 -2.85 3.01 -26.28
N ALA A 59 -3.88 3.33 -25.50
CA ALA A 59 -5.08 2.49 -25.40
C ALA A 59 -5.66 2.12 -26.78
N LEU A 60 -6.01 0.86 -26.95
CA LEU A 60 -6.66 0.39 -28.18
C LEU A 60 -8.14 0.72 -28.12
N ARG A 61 -8.60 1.56 -29.05
CA ARG A 61 -10.03 1.89 -29.20
C ARG A 61 -10.69 0.86 -30.11
N GLN A 62 -11.72 0.18 -29.61
CA GLN A 62 -12.56 -0.74 -30.36
C GLN A 62 -14.02 -0.34 -30.21
N GLY A 63 -14.51 0.46 -31.16
CA GLY A 63 -15.86 1.04 -31.10
C GLY A 63 -16.00 1.96 -29.88
N SER A 64 -16.95 1.62 -29.00
CA SER A 64 -17.18 2.38 -27.76
C SER A 64 -16.30 1.96 -26.58
N ARG A 65 -15.34 1.06 -26.79
CA ARG A 65 -14.49 0.50 -25.73
C ARG A 65 -13.04 0.94 -25.90
N ALA A 66 -12.38 1.23 -24.79
CA ALA A 66 -10.94 1.39 -24.72
C ALA A 66 -10.34 0.22 -23.95
N LEU A 67 -9.34 -0.43 -24.53
CA LEU A 67 -8.64 -1.58 -23.96
C LEU A 67 -7.23 -1.17 -23.54
N PHE A 68 -6.87 -1.48 -22.30
CA PHE A 68 -5.55 -1.21 -21.73
C PHE A 68 -4.89 -2.55 -21.36
N PRO A 69 -3.81 -2.94 -22.05
CA PRO A 69 -3.00 -4.08 -21.62
C PRO A 69 -2.32 -3.74 -20.29
N ILE A 70 -2.38 -4.65 -19.32
CA ILE A 70 -1.70 -4.50 -18.03
C ILE A 70 -0.53 -5.47 -18.00
N ALA A 71 0.69 -4.94 -18.00
CA ALA A 71 1.91 -5.73 -17.98
C ALA A 71 2.66 -5.60 -16.66
N VAL A 72 3.05 -6.72 -16.07
CA VAL A 72 3.84 -6.75 -14.84
C VAL A 72 5.20 -7.33 -15.19
N LYS A 73 6.26 -6.54 -14.99
CA LYS A 73 7.64 -6.92 -15.36
C LYS A 73 7.81 -7.31 -16.84
N GLY A 74 6.97 -6.77 -17.73
CA GLY A 74 7.01 -7.01 -19.17
C GLY A 74 6.05 -8.09 -19.66
N ASP A 75 5.51 -8.90 -18.77
CA ASP A 75 4.52 -9.94 -19.11
C ASP A 75 3.11 -9.39 -18.98
N VAL A 76 2.27 -9.57 -20.01
CA VAL A 76 0.88 -9.12 -19.96
C VAL A 76 0.07 -10.05 -19.05
N MET A 77 -0.38 -9.53 -17.92
CA MET A 77 -1.13 -10.29 -16.90
C MET A 77 -2.64 -10.16 -17.08
N GLY A 78 -3.10 -9.11 -17.77
CA GLY A 78 -4.52 -8.89 -17.96
C GLY A 78 -4.84 -7.72 -18.87
N MET A 79 -6.13 -7.43 -18.98
CA MET A 79 -6.66 -6.34 -19.78
C MET A 79 -7.72 -5.59 -19.00
N ALA A 80 -7.56 -4.28 -18.88
CA ALA A 80 -8.60 -3.40 -18.39
C ALA A 80 -9.42 -2.87 -19.57
N GLU A 81 -10.74 -2.86 -19.43
CA GLU A 81 -11.67 -2.37 -20.44
C GLU A 81 -12.51 -1.24 -19.86
N VAL A 82 -12.57 -0.11 -20.57
CA VAL A 82 -13.39 1.04 -20.23
C VAL A 82 -14.48 1.24 -21.27
N SER A 83 -15.73 1.27 -20.82
CA SER A 83 -16.91 1.49 -21.67
C SER A 83 -17.11 2.98 -22.00
N LYS A 84 -17.86 3.27 -23.07
CA LYS A 84 -18.19 4.64 -23.53
C LYS A 84 -16.97 5.52 -23.78
N SER A 85 -15.86 4.92 -24.22
CA SER A 85 -14.59 5.60 -24.42
C SER A 85 -14.61 6.64 -25.55
N GLU A 86 -15.59 6.60 -26.45
CA GLU A 86 -15.76 7.56 -27.54
C GLU A 86 -15.98 8.99 -27.03
N GLN A 87 -16.49 9.15 -25.80
CA GLN A 87 -16.75 10.45 -25.19
C GLN A 87 -15.53 11.01 -24.44
N ILE A 88 -14.48 10.20 -24.25
CA ILE A 88 -13.32 10.54 -23.44
C ILE A 88 -12.19 11.00 -24.35
N HIS A 89 -11.66 12.20 -24.07
CA HIS A 89 -10.47 12.71 -24.77
C HIS A 89 -9.24 11.82 -24.53
N ASP A 90 -8.37 11.69 -25.55
CA ASP A 90 -7.18 10.84 -25.49
C ASP A 90 -6.24 11.16 -24.32
N ARG A 91 -6.12 12.44 -23.96
CA ARG A 91 -5.33 12.86 -22.80
C ARG A 91 -5.86 12.26 -21.49
N SER A 92 -7.19 12.23 -21.33
CA SER A 92 -7.84 11.64 -20.16
C SER A 92 -7.71 10.12 -20.16
N LEU A 93 -7.78 9.47 -21.33
CA LEU A 93 -7.54 8.03 -21.44
C LEU A 93 -6.11 7.65 -21.07
N ARG A 94 -5.10 8.42 -21.48
CA ARG A 94 -3.71 8.16 -21.09
C ARG A 94 -3.49 8.29 -19.58
N ALA A 95 -4.00 9.36 -18.98
CA ALA A 95 -3.94 9.53 -17.52
C ALA A 95 -4.69 8.39 -16.79
N MET A 96 -5.82 7.94 -17.34
CA MET A 96 -6.56 6.80 -16.81
C MET A 96 -5.77 5.49 -16.94
N GLN A 97 -5.15 5.24 -18.09
CA GLN A 97 -4.27 4.09 -18.33
C GLN A 97 -3.14 4.03 -17.30
N GLU A 98 -2.45 5.15 -17.07
CA GLU A 98 -1.36 5.23 -16.09
C GLU A 98 -1.83 4.86 -14.68
N VAL A 99 -2.96 5.38 -14.24
CA VAL A 99 -3.53 5.07 -12.91
C VAL A 99 -4.00 3.62 -12.82
N ILE A 100 -4.71 3.12 -13.85
CA ILE A 100 -5.18 1.74 -13.89
C ILE A 100 -3.98 0.78 -13.86
N SER A 101 -2.99 0.98 -14.73
CA SER A 101 -1.76 0.20 -14.78
C SER A 101 -1.05 0.21 -13.44
N MET A 102 -0.81 1.39 -12.84
CA MET A 102 -0.14 1.49 -11.55
C MET A 102 -0.85 0.72 -10.43
N VAL A 103 -2.18 0.83 -10.35
CA VAL A 103 -2.97 0.17 -9.29
C VAL A 103 -3.00 -1.33 -9.50
N ILE A 104 -3.29 -1.79 -10.73
CA ILE A 104 -3.43 -3.22 -11.03
C ILE A 104 -2.05 -3.91 -11.01
N GLU A 105 -1.00 -3.29 -11.52
CA GLU A 105 0.38 -3.81 -11.41
C GLU A 105 0.79 -3.95 -9.94
N SER A 106 0.48 -2.97 -9.09
CA SER A 106 0.76 -3.07 -7.65
C SER A 106 -0.02 -4.21 -6.99
N LEU A 107 -1.27 -4.45 -7.40
CA LEU A 107 -2.05 -5.60 -6.92
C LEU A 107 -1.38 -6.93 -7.27
N HIS A 108 -0.93 -7.10 -8.52
CA HIS A 108 -0.22 -8.31 -8.94
C HIS A 108 1.11 -8.49 -8.23
N LEU A 109 1.89 -7.42 -8.07
CA LEU A 109 3.16 -7.49 -7.36
C LEU A 109 2.95 -7.85 -5.88
N THR A 110 1.93 -7.28 -5.25
CA THR A 110 1.57 -7.60 -3.87
C THR A 110 1.11 -9.05 -3.74
N ALA A 111 0.28 -9.53 -4.68
CA ALA A 111 -0.16 -10.91 -4.71
C ALA A 111 1.01 -11.90 -4.85
N ASN A 112 1.89 -11.67 -5.83
CA ASN A 112 3.07 -12.49 -6.06
C ASN A 112 4.01 -12.49 -4.85
N ASN A 113 4.23 -11.32 -4.21
CA ASN A 113 5.06 -11.24 -3.02
C ASN A 113 4.46 -12.02 -1.85
N LEU A 114 3.14 -11.96 -1.66
CA LEU A 114 2.45 -12.73 -0.62
C LEU A 114 2.54 -14.24 -0.88
N GLU A 115 2.42 -14.69 -2.13
CA GLU A 115 2.60 -16.11 -2.48
C GLU A 115 4.02 -16.60 -2.19
N ILE A 116 5.03 -15.81 -2.57
CA ILE A 116 6.44 -16.12 -2.27
C ILE A 116 6.66 -16.21 -0.76
N VAL A 117 6.11 -15.25 -0.01
CA VAL A 117 6.19 -15.25 1.45
C VAL A 117 5.55 -16.49 2.05
N GLN A 118 4.32 -16.83 1.66
CA GLN A 118 3.61 -18.00 2.16
C GLN A 118 4.35 -19.30 1.82
N PHE A 119 4.98 -19.36 0.65
CA PHE A 119 5.82 -20.48 0.27
C PHE A 119 7.05 -20.59 1.19
N LEU A 120 7.74 -19.48 1.48
CA LEU A 120 8.90 -19.46 2.37
C LEU A 120 8.52 -19.81 3.81
N GLU A 121 7.38 -19.32 4.32
CA GLU A 121 6.84 -19.69 5.64
C GLU A 121 6.64 -21.22 5.74
N LYS A 122 5.99 -21.84 4.74
CA LYS A 122 5.80 -23.30 4.69
C LYS A 122 7.13 -24.06 4.67
N GLN A 123 8.14 -23.56 3.97
CA GLN A 123 9.48 -24.16 3.94
C GLN A 123 10.20 -24.06 5.30
N LEU A 124 9.98 -22.97 6.05
CA LEU A 124 10.53 -22.80 7.39
C LEU A 124 9.86 -23.71 8.42
N GLU A 125 8.54 -23.90 8.32
CA GLU A 125 7.79 -24.82 9.19
C GLU A 125 8.20 -26.30 8.98
N GLN A 126 8.61 -26.66 7.76
CA GLN A 126 9.03 -28.02 7.42
C GLN A 126 10.47 -28.33 7.82
N LYS A 127 11.30 -27.34 8.18
CA LYS A 127 12.65 -27.63 8.70
C LYS A 127 12.53 -28.23 10.11
N PRO A 128 13.03 -29.45 10.34
CA PRO A 128 12.98 -30.07 11.66
C PRO A 128 13.66 -29.15 12.67
N LYS A 129 12.94 -28.86 13.77
CA LYS A 129 13.46 -28.10 14.90
C LYS A 129 14.70 -28.82 15.42
N SER A 130 15.89 -28.40 15.00
CA SER A 130 17.10 -28.76 15.70
C SER A 130 17.07 -28.08 17.07
N ASP A 131 17.52 -28.81 18.09
CA ASP A 131 17.45 -28.50 19.53
C ASP A 131 18.11 -27.16 19.92
N SER A 132 17.51 -26.04 19.55
CA SER A 132 17.97 -24.71 19.98
C SER A 132 17.18 -24.25 21.20
N LYS A 133 17.85 -24.32 22.36
CA LYS A 133 17.47 -23.63 23.60
C LYS A 133 17.53 -22.12 23.35
N VAL A 134 16.39 -21.46 23.18
CA VAL A 134 16.32 -19.99 23.14
C VAL A 134 15.36 -19.49 24.21
N VAL A 135 15.88 -18.61 25.06
CA VAL A 135 15.22 -18.01 26.24
C VAL A 135 14.46 -16.75 25.81
N SER A 136 13.20 -16.61 26.24
CA SER A 136 12.39 -15.41 26.05
C SER A 136 12.72 -14.33 27.10
N LEU A 137 12.83 -13.07 26.68
CA LEU A 137 13.05 -11.92 27.56
C LEU A 137 11.76 -11.12 27.81
N VAL A 138 11.68 -10.60 29.04
CA VAL A 138 10.52 -10.10 29.78
C VAL A 138 10.13 -8.65 29.43
N HIS A 139 8.83 -8.35 29.45
CA HIS A 139 8.20 -7.03 29.28
C HIS A 139 8.45 -6.07 30.46
N TYR A 140 8.65 -4.77 30.17
CA TYR A 140 8.58 -3.69 31.16
C TYR A 140 7.45 -2.69 30.80
N LYS A 141 6.64 -2.33 31.82
CA LYS A 141 5.60 -1.29 31.76
C LYS A 141 6.19 0.09 32.06
N THR A 142 5.62 1.15 31.47
CA THR A 142 5.78 2.53 31.94
C THR A 142 4.49 3.34 31.78
N GLU A 143 4.23 4.21 32.77
CA GLU A 143 3.03 5.03 32.96
C GLU A 143 3.30 6.55 32.85
N GLN A 144 2.20 7.30 32.67
CA GLN A 144 1.92 8.73 32.92
C GLN A 144 2.18 9.77 31.80
N GLY A 145 1.11 10.53 31.48
CA GLY A 145 1.04 11.44 30.32
C GLY A 145 0.39 12.80 30.59
N ILE A 146 0.53 13.71 29.61
CA ILE A 146 -0.06 15.05 29.54
C ILE A 146 -0.79 15.22 28.20
N LYS A 147 -1.93 15.92 28.20
CA LYS A 147 -2.91 16.02 27.09
C LYS A 147 -2.58 17.12 26.07
N THR A 148 -2.67 16.81 24.78
CA THR A 148 -2.77 17.79 23.68
C THR A 148 -4.14 17.76 23.01
N HIS A 149 -4.63 18.93 22.59
CA HIS A 149 -5.98 19.13 22.06
C HIS A 149 -6.04 18.79 20.56
N TYR A 150 -6.57 17.60 20.25
CA TYR A 150 -7.17 17.30 18.94
C TYR A 150 -8.66 17.03 19.16
N THR A 151 -9.52 17.77 18.46
CA THR A 151 -10.97 17.60 18.54
C THR A 151 -11.37 16.31 17.83
N TRP A 152 -11.65 15.26 18.62
CA TRP A 152 -12.15 13.99 18.16
C TRP A 152 -13.63 13.84 18.53
N ASN A 153 -14.49 13.66 17.52
CA ASN A 153 -15.88 13.29 17.75
C ASN A 153 -15.97 11.77 17.92
N LYS A 154 -16.32 11.33 19.14
CA LYS A 154 -16.59 9.93 19.49
C LYS A 154 -17.92 9.49 18.88
N SER A 155 -17.88 8.91 17.69
CA SER A 155 -18.92 7.97 17.25
C SER A 155 -18.28 6.85 16.41
N PHE A 156 -17.94 5.74 17.07
CA PHE A 156 -17.36 4.53 16.45
C PHE A 156 -18.39 3.70 15.65
N SER A 157 -19.33 4.37 14.99
CA SER A 157 -20.20 3.84 13.93
C SER A 157 -20.07 4.64 12.62
N GLY A 158 -19.30 5.74 12.62
CA GLY A 158 -19.04 6.57 11.44
C GLY A 158 -17.77 6.14 10.70
N LYS A 159 -17.82 6.16 9.37
CA LYS A 159 -16.72 5.86 8.44
C LYS A 159 -15.53 6.83 8.60
N THR A 160 -14.74 6.71 9.66
CA THR A 160 -13.56 7.57 9.86
C THR A 160 -12.40 7.11 9.00
N THR A 161 -12.09 7.89 7.96
CA THR A 161 -10.84 7.79 7.19
C THR A 161 -9.75 8.57 7.92
N PHE A 162 -8.62 7.96 8.23
CA PHE A 162 -7.48 8.64 8.84
C PHE A 162 -6.33 8.81 7.84
N ASN A 163 -5.65 9.96 7.92
CA ASN A 163 -4.42 10.23 7.19
C ASN A 163 -3.32 10.63 8.17
N VAL A 164 -2.69 9.64 8.79
CA VAL A 164 -1.67 9.87 9.81
C VAL A 164 -0.40 9.09 9.40
N PRO A 165 0.79 9.73 9.40
CA PRO A 165 2.04 9.02 9.25
C PRO A 165 2.15 7.92 10.29
N CYS A 166 2.62 6.76 9.87
CA CYS A 166 2.81 5.64 10.76
C CYS A 166 4.24 5.10 10.64
N LEU A 167 4.85 4.82 11.78
CA LEU A 167 6.10 4.08 11.89
C LEU A 167 5.84 2.75 12.61
N ILE A 168 6.26 1.65 12.00
CA ILE A 168 6.09 0.29 12.49
C ILE A 168 7.48 -0.31 12.76
N GLU A 169 7.80 -0.57 14.02
CA GLU A 169 9.03 -1.24 14.45
C GLU A 169 8.74 -2.73 14.68
N ALA A 170 9.47 -3.62 14.01
CA ALA A 170 9.37 -5.06 14.25
C ALA A 170 10.69 -5.77 13.93
N LYS A 171 10.87 -6.97 14.48
CA LYS A 171 12.06 -7.80 14.21
C LYS A 171 12.04 -8.45 12.81
N ASN A 172 10.86 -8.54 12.20
CA ASN A 172 10.64 -9.22 10.93
C ASN A 172 9.96 -8.27 9.93
N SER A 173 10.52 -8.17 8.73
CA SER A 173 9.98 -7.34 7.64
C SER A 173 8.59 -7.79 7.22
N LEU A 174 8.27 -9.07 7.39
CA LEU A 174 6.97 -9.61 7.07
C LEU A 174 5.87 -9.07 8.00
N ASP A 175 6.13 -9.01 9.30
CA ASP A 175 5.18 -8.48 10.27
C ASP A 175 4.91 -6.99 10.02
N ILE A 176 5.95 -6.24 9.65
CA ILE A 176 5.84 -4.83 9.23
C ILE A 176 4.89 -4.72 8.02
N HIS A 177 5.09 -5.57 7.01
CA HIS A 177 4.27 -5.53 5.80
C HIS A 177 2.81 -5.94 6.06
N LYS A 178 2.58 -7.02 6.82
CA LYS A 178 1.23 -7.45 7.23
C LYS A 178 0.53 -6.34 8.03
N MET A 179 1.22 -5.71 8.96
CA MET A 179 0.70 -4.59 9.76
C MET A 179 0.41 -3.35 8.91
N SER A 180 1.28 -3.01 7.95
CA SER A 180 1.06 -1.85 7.07
C SER A 180 -0.13 -2.02 6.14
N LEU A 181 -0.39 -3.25 5.67
CA LEU A 181 -1.60 -3.58 4.92
C LEU A 181 -2.86 -3.39 5.75
N GLU A 182 -2.89 -3.84 7.01
CA GLU A 182 -4.04 -3.63 7.89
C GLU A 182 -4.28 -2.14 8.17
N VAL A 183 -3.22 -1.36 8.41
CA VAL A 183 -3.33 0.11 8.55
C VAL A 183 -3.92 0.74 7.28
N HIS A 184 -3.50 0.28 6.10
CA HIS A 184 -4.02 0.73 4.81
C HIS A 184 -5.49 0.37 4.59
N GLU A 185 -5.89 -0.86 4.88
CA GLU A 185 -7.27 -1.33 4.75
C GLU A 185 -8.20 -0.50 5.64
N HIS A 186 -7.80 -0.26 6.88
CA HIS A 186 -8.56 0.56 7.82
C HIS A 186 -8.58 2.04 7.46
N SER A 187 -7.56 2.57 6.78
CA SER A 187 -7.57 3.96 6.29
C SER A 187 -8.40 4.15 5.01
N ARG A 188 -8.84 3.04 4.38
CA ARG A 188 -9.72 2.99 3.19
C ARG A 188 -9.14 3.69 1.97
N ARG A 189 -7.83 3.67 1.83
CA ARG A 189 -7.10 4.28 0.71
C ARG A 189 -7.17 3.40 -0.52
N TYR A 190 -7.32 3.98 -1.70
CA TYR A 190 -7.66 3.18 -2.89
C TYR A 190 -6.48 2.37 -3.46
N ALA A 191 -5.24 2.71 -3.10
CA ALA A 191 -4.06 1.96 -3.53
C ALA A 191 -3.00 1.90 -2.43
N PHE A 192 -2.23 0.82 -2.43
CA PHE A 192 -1.07 0.60 -1.59
C PHE A 192 0.13 0.41 -2.50
N LEU A 193 1.08 1.34 -2.47
CA LEU A 193 2.26 1.33 -3.33
C LEU A 193 3.53 1.29 -2.48
N PHE A 194 4.53 0.53 -2.91
CA PHE A 194 5.85 0.63 -2.32
C PHE A 194 6.51 1.93 -2.77
N PHE A 195 7.16 2.63 -1.85
CA PHE A 195 7.80 3.90 -2.15
C PHE A 195 8.85 3.78 -3.26
N ASN A 196 9.60 2.69 -3.29
CA ASN A 196 10.63 2.42 -4.29
C ASN A 196 10.08 2.09 -5.70
N GLN A 197 8.78 1.80 -5.83
CA GLN A 197 8.11 1.59 -7.13
C GLN A 197 7.81 2.91 -7.83
N LEU A 198 7.81 4.03 -7.11
CA LEU A 198 7.67 5.35 -7.72
C LEU A 198 8.94 5.70 -8.51
N ASP A 199 8.73 6.34 -9.67
CA ASP A 199 9.81 6.92 -10.46
C ASP A 199 10.69 7.83 -9.61
N LYS A 200 12.02 7.79 -9.84
CA LYS A 200 12.97 8.61 -9.07
C LYS A 200 12.59 10.09 -9.08
N LYS A 201 12.12 10.61 -10.23
CA LYS A 201 11.68 12.00 -10.36
C LYS A 201 10.50 12.33 -9.44
N VAL A 202 9.54 11.41 -9.32
CA VAL A 202 8.39 11.53 -8.42
C VAL A 202 8.86 11.46 -6.96
N ARG A 203 9.72 10.48 -6.60
CA ARG A 203 10.26 10.37 -5.23
C ARG A 203 11.03 11.60 -4.77
N LEU A 204 11.68 12.33 -5.66
CA LEU A 204 12.41 13.53 -5.29
C LEU A 204 11.52 14.79 -5.25
N ASN A 205 10.25 14.72 -5.66
CA ASN A 205 9.36 15.87 -5.73
C ASN A 205 8.11 15.72 -4.83
N PRO A 206 8.11 16.35 -3.63
CA PRO A 206 6.97 16.33 -2.71
C PRO A 206 5.65 16.85 -3.29
N ILE A 207 5.70 17.73 -4.29
CA ILE A 207 4.49 18.30 -4.93
C ILE A 207 3.75 17.20 -5.69
N GLU A 208 4.48 16.35 -6.42
CA GLU A 208 3.91 15.23 -7.17
C GLU A 208 3.23 14.22 -6.25
N TRP A 209 3.69 14.08 -5.00
CA TRP A 209 3.06 13.17 -4.05
C TRP A 209 1.65 13.61 -3.72
N HIS A 210 1.40 14.90 -3.55
CA HIS A 210 0.03 15.40 -3.34
C HIS A 210 -0.89 15.04 -4.51
N ALA A 211 -0.37 15.00 -5.74
CA ALA A 211 -1.14 14.61 -6.92
C ALA A 211 -1.49 13.11 -6.98
N LEU A 212 -0.76 12.25 -6.25
CA LEU A 212 -1.10 10.83 -6.14
C LEU A 212 -2.42 10.60 -5.38
N GLY A 213 -2.89 11.58 -4.61
CA GLY A 213 -4.15 11.51 -3.91
C GLY A 213 -4.21 10.42 -2.83
N ASN A 214 -5.38 9.83 -2.66
CA ASN A 214 -5.74 9.04 -1.47
C ASN A 214 -5.19 7.60 -1.47
N ILE A 215 -3.86 7.48 -1.57
CA ILE A 215 -3.09 6.23 -1.56
C ILE A 215 -2.27 6.06 -0.28
N SER A 216 -1.80 4.85 -0.01
CA SER A 216 -0.77 4.59 0.99
C SER A 216 0.57 4.36 0.30
N LEU A 217 1.59 5.09 0.73
CA LEU A 217 2.99 4.89 0.34
C LEU A 217 3.70 4.13 1.46
N PHE A 218 4.16 2.93 1.15
CA PHE A 218 4.81 2.03 2.08
C PHE A 218 6.34 2.01 1.90
N ILE A 219 7.06 2.27 2.98
CA ILE A 219 8.51 2.18 3.06
C ILE A 219 8.84 0.96 3.94
N PRO A 220 9.34 -0.16 3.38
CA PRO A 220 9.54 -1.37 4.16
C PRO A 220 10.54 -1.23 5.32
N ASP A 221 11.61 -0.47 5.09
CA ASP A 221 12.61 -0.15 6.09
C ASP A 221 13.12 1.28 5.87
N ILE A 222 12.91 2.15 6.85
CA ILE A 222 13.27 3.57 6.77
C ILE A 222 14.78 3.78 6.60
N SER A 223 15.59 2.86 7.12
CA SER A 223 17.05 2.90 6.98
C SER A 223 17.53 2.64 5.54
N SER A 224 16.66 2.17 4.65
CA SER A 224 17.01 1.95 3.23
C SER A 224 16.80 3.19 2.34
N ILE A 225 16.19 4.25 2.86
CA ILE A 225 15.94 5.49 2.11
C ILE A 225 17.23 6.30 1.95
N LYS A 226 17.44 6.86 0.76
CA LYS A 226 18.58 7.74 0.47
C LYS A 226 18.36 9.14 1.05
N ASP A 227 19.44 9.85 1.40
CA ASP A 227 19.36 11.20 1.98
C ASP A 227 18.52 12.20 1.16
N GLU A 228 18.66 12.18 -0.17
CA GLU A 228 17.86 13.02 -1.08
C GLU A 228 16.35 12.73 -0.96
N GLU A 229 15.98 11.45 -0.90
CA GLU A 229 14.59 11.01 -0.76
C GLU A 229 14.06 11.31 0.64
N LEU A 230 14.93 11.21 1.66
CA LEU A 230 14.61 11.53 3.03
C LEU A 230 14.31 13.03 3.20
N PHE A 231 15.07 13.89 2.51
CA PHE A 231 14.81 15.33 2.47
C PHE A 231 13.43 15.63 1.87
N SER A 232 13.08 14.98 0.75
CA SER A 232 11.76 15.13 0.12
C SER A 232 10.64 14.58 1.03
N LEU A 233 10.84 13.43 1.66
CA LEU A 233 9.91 12.87 2.65
C LEU A 233 9.67 13.83 3.82
N THR A 234 10.74 14.40 4.36
CA THR A 234 10.67 15.38 5.45
C THR A 234 9.85 16.60 5.02
N SER A 235 10.14 17.15 3.84
CA SER A 235 9.43 18.30 3.29
C SER A 235 7.95 18.02 3.08
N PHE A 236 7.60 16.83 2.57
CA PHE A 236 6.22 16.39 2.43
C PHE A 236 5.50 16.27 3.78
N LEU A 237 6.13 15.63 4.77
CA LEU A 237 5.53 15.41 6.10
C LEU A 237 5.28 16.72 6.86
N LYS A 238 6.14 17.74 6.65
CA LYS A 238 5.98 19.10 7.19
C LYS A 238 4.93 19.94 6.47
N SER A 239 4.63 19.62 5.22
CA SER A 239 3.64 20.37 4.43
C SER A 239 2.22 20.17 4.96
N SER A 240 1.32 21.11 4.64
CA SER A 240 -0.11 20.97 4.93
C SER A 240 -0.70 19.80 4.14
N ARG A 241 -1.01 18.72 4.83
CA ARG A 241 -1.62 17.52 4.23
C ARG A 241 -3.12 17.51 4.43
N THR A 242 -3.84 17.12 3.38
CA THR A 242 -5.29 16.97 3.43
C THR A 242 -5.65 15.52 3.76
N LYS A 243 -6.94 15.25 3.99
CA LYS A 243 -7.45 13.88 4.17
C LYS A 243 -7.17 13.01 2.93
N GLU A 244 -7.14 13.64 1.76
CA GLU A 244 -6.92 12.98 0.47
C GLU A 244 -5.45 12.91 0.07
N SER A 245 -4.52 13.60 0.74
CA SER A 245 -3.08 13.43 0.48
C SER A 245 -2.63 11.99 0.78
N PRO A 246 -1.51 11.51 0.20
CA PRO A 246 -0.99 10.19 0.53
C PRO A 246 -0.70 10.00 2.01
N GLN A 247 -0.93 8.77 2.50
CA GLN A 247 -0.53 8.35 3.83
C GLN A 247 0.82 7.66 3.72
N ILE A 248 1.75 8.07 4.58
CA ILE A 248 3.05 7.43 4.68
C ILE A 248 2.99 6.36 5.77
N ILE A 249 3.38 5.15 5.43
CA ILE A 249 3.58 4.05 6.37
C ILE A 249 5.02 3.58 6.21
N ALA A 250 5.82 3.73 7.26
CA ALA A 250 7.23 3.33 7.27
C ALA A 250 7.44 2.17 8.24
N GLY A 251 8.32 1.25 7.86
CA GLY A 251 8.83 0.20 8.72
C GLY A 251 10.22 0.51 9.26
N SER A 252 10.60 -0.18 10.33
CA SER A 252 11.96 -0.23 10.84
C SER A 252 12.25 -1.62 11.36
N LEU A 253 13.33 -2.23 10.87
CA LEU A 253 13.86 -3.49 11.39
C LEU A 253 14.74 -3.29 12.64
N LEU A 254 15.24 -2.07 12.82
CA LEU A 254 16.02 -1.69 13.99
C LEU A 254 15.12 -1.05 15.05
N PRO A 255 15.38 -1.30 16.35
CA PRO A 255 14.76 -0.53 17.41
C PRO A 255 15.01 0.97 17.22
N ILE A 256 14.00 1.82 17.43
CA ILE A 256 14.14 3.27 17.26
C ILE A 256 15.28 3.85 18.14
N LYS A 257 15.48 3.27 19.32
CA LYS A 257 16.58 3.66 20.21
C LYS A 257 17.95 3.53 19.53
N ASP A 258 18.13 2.48 18.72
CA ASP A 258 19.36 2.23 18.00
C ASP A 258 19.50 3.16 16.79
N ILE A 259 18.39 3.48 16.11
CA ILE A 259 18.38 4.50 15.04
C ILE A 259 18.85 5.86 15.59
N TYR A 260 18.34 6.26 16.75
CA TYR A 260 18.75 7.52 17.40
C TYR A 260 20.19 7.51 17.86
N LYS A 261 20.64 6.41 18.48
CA LYS A 261 22.01 6.26 18.98
C LYS A 261 23.03 6.36 17.85
N ASN A 262 22.73 5.70 16.74
CA ASN A 262 23.62 5.60 15.59
C ASN A 262 23.44 6.76 14.57
N GLN A 263 22.49 7.66 14.82
CA GLN A 263 22.15 8.79 13.93
C GLN A 263 21.88 8.36 12.48
N LEU A 264 21.31 7.16 12.30
CA LEU A 264 21.06 6.61 10.95
C LEU A 264 20.00 7.42 10.20
N ILE A 265 19.03 7.98 10.94
CA ILE A 265 17.97 8.82 10.41
C ILE A 265 17.86 10.08 11.28
N PRO A 266 17.82 11.29 10.68
CA PRO A 266 17.49 12.53 11.36
C PRO A 266 16.29 12.38 12.30
N LYS A 267 16.49 12.78 13.57
CA LYS A 267 15.47 12.65 14.63
C LYS A 267 14.14 13.26 14.25
N GLU A 268 14.18 14.38 13.54
CA GLU A 268 13.00 15.07 13.05
C GLU A 268 12.11 14.18 12.18
N VAL A 269 12.69 13.36 11.31
CA VAL A 269 11.93 12.45 10.42
C VAL A 269 11.25 11.37 11.23
N ILE A 270 11.96 10.78 12.19
CA ILE A 270 11.39 9.77 13.09
C ILE A 270 10.23 10.37 13.87
N ASN A 271 10.37 11.60 14.39
CA ASN A 271 9.28 12.28 15.10
C ASN A 271 8.06 12.54 14.20
N LEU A 272 8.28 12.96 12.94
CA LEU A 272 7.20 13.19 11.97
C LEU A 272 6.50 11.90 11.54
N LEU A 273 7.21 10.77 11.50
CA LEU A 273 6.64 9.45 11.17
C LEU A 273 5.98 8.78 12.39
N SER A 274 6.46 9.08 13.60
CA SER A 274 6.00 8.47 14.86
C SER A 274 4.73 9.11 15.42
N VAL A 275 3.92 9.78 14.59
CA VAL A 275 2.59 10.23 15.03
C VAL A 275 1.75 9.01 15.42
N ALA A 276 1.73 7.98 14.58
CA ALA A 276 1.29 6.63 14.96
C ALA A 276 2.51 5.70 15.01
N PHE A 277 2.87 5.22 16.19
CA PHE A 277 4.05 4.37 16.38
C PHE A 277 3.62 3.00 16.89
N LEU A 278 3.93 1.96 16.12
CA LEU A 278 3.60 0.58 16.46
C LEU A 278 4.88 -0.20 16.68
N ARG A 279 5.13 -0.61 17.92
CA ARG A 279 6.18 -1.59 18.23
C ARG A 279 5.56 -2.98 18.29
N LEU A 280 6.00 -3.87 17.39
CA LEU A 280 5.56 -5.26 17.34
C LEU A 280 6.55 -6.14 18.09
N GLU A 281 6.25 -6.40 19.37
CA GLU A 281 7.05 -7.30 20.22
C GLU A 281 6.77 -8.80 19.96
N ASN A 282 5.55 -9.11 19.52
CA ASN A 282 5.08 -10.45 19.12
C ASN A 282 4.87 -10.51 17.59
N SER A 283 4.50 -11.69 17.07
CA SER A 283 4.15 -11.83 15.63
C SER A 283 2.87 -11.08 15.29
N PHE A 284 2.67 -10.79 14.01
CA PHE A 284 1.47 -10.12 13.52
C PHE A 284 0.16 -10.84 13.92
N GLU A 285 0.12 -12.16 13.90
CA GLU A 285 -1.06 -12.98 14.20
C GLU A 285 -1.57 -12.76 15.62
N PHE A 286 -0.66 -12.52 16.57
CA PHE A 286 -1.02 -12.16 17.94
C PHE A 286 -1.85 -10.88 17.99
N TYR A 287 -1.43 -9.83 17.29
CA TYR A 287 -2.15 -8.55 17.24
C TYR A 287 -3.46 -8.66 16.49
N LYS A 288 -3.49 -9.43 15.40
CA LYS A 288 -4.72 -9.68 14.62
C LYS A 288 -5.81 -10.28 15.50
N ASN A 289 -5.47 -11.28 16.31
CA ASN A 289 -6.41 -11.96 17.22
C ASN A 289 -6.92 -11.06 18.35
N GLN A 290 -6.20 -10.00 18.70
CA GLN A 290 -6.60 -9.05 19.75
C GLN A 290 -7.32 -7.80 19.23
N GLY A 291 -7.60 -7.73 17.93
CA GLY A 291 -8.20 -6.55 17.31
C GLY A 291 -7.15 -5.47 17.03
N LEU A 292 -6.24 -5.76 16.12
CA LEU A 292 -5.09 -4.96 15.69
C LEU A 292 -5.33 -3.45 15.64
N ILE A 293 -6.45 -3.03 15.05
CA ILE A 293 -6.74 -1.60 14.88
C ILE A 293 -6.84 -0.84 16.22
N LYS A 294 -7.21 -1.55 17.30
CA LYS A 294 -7.20 -0.98 18.64
C LYS A 294 -5.79 -0.54 19.04
N PHE A 295 -4.76 -1.33 18.75
CA PHE A 295 -3.36 -0.97 19.04
C PHE A 295 -2.91 0.26 18.24
N PHE A 296 -3.36 0.38 16.99
CA PHE A 296 -3.11 1.58 16.18
C PHE A 296 -3.78 2.82 16.77
N PHE A 297 -5.03 2.72 17.21
CA PHE A 297 -5.68 3.84 17.87
C PHE A 297 -5.05 4.15 19.23
N ASP A 298 -4.71 3.15 20.02
CA ASP A 298 -4.06 3.32 21.31
C ASP A 298 -2.68 4.00 21.13
N SER A 299 -1.93 3.68 20.07
CA SER A 299 -0.63 4.34 19.81
C SER A 299 -0.76 5.82 19.46
N LEU A 300 -1.84 6.22 18.77
CA LEU A 300 -2.15 7.63 18.53
C LEU A 300 -2.38 8.41 19.84
N HIS A 301 -2.86 7.74 20.89
CA HIS A 301 -3.12 8.37 22.19
C HIS A 301 -1.88 8.40 23.08
N ASN A 302 -0.97 7.43 22.91
CA ASN A 302 0.18 7.23 23.80
C ASN A 302 1.48 7.89 23.30
N ASN A 303 1.54 8.34 22.04
CA ASN A 303 2.76 8.89 21.44
C ASN A 303 3.17 10.30 21.87
N THR A 304 2.47 10.89 22.84
CA THR A 304 2.87 12.17 23.42
C THR A 304 4.15 12.12 24.27
N SER A 305 4.77 10.95 24.45
CA SER A 305 5.88 10.73 25.40
C SER A 305 7.18 10.15 24.79
N LEU A 306 7.33 10.10 23.47
CA LEU A 306 8.56 9.60 22.80
C LEU A 306 9.61 10.67 22.46
N VAL A 307 9.45 11.90 22.97
CA VAL A 307 10.42 13.00 22.88
C VAL A 307 10.92 13.39 24.26
#